data_AF-A0A183J1Y4-F1
#
_entry.id   AF-A0A183J1Y4-F1
#
_cell.length_a   1.000
_cell.length_b   1.000
_cell.length_c   1.000
_cell.angle_alpha   90.00
_cell.angle_beta   90.00
_cell.angle_gamma   90.00
#
_symmetry.space_group_name_H-M   'P 1'
#
loop_
_entity.id
_entity.type
_entity.pdbx_description
1 polymer ?
#
loop_
_entity_poly.entity_id
_entity_poly.type
_entity_poly.pdbx_seq_one_letter_code
_entity_poly.pdbx_strand_id
1 'polypeptide(L)'
;MHYLSLPWKLLTAACPPTDYWSGWACFVFSILLIGLLTALIGDIANHFGCATGLLDSVTAISFLAVGTSVPDTLASRISAVQDTYADSSISNVTGSNSVNVFLGIGLAWLVAAVYHAVHHTSFYVQPGSLAFSVTIFSVEAFVCIAILLLRRFYKPIGGELGGPLKYKIPSVAIFVSLWCIHPA
;
A
#
# COMPACT_ATOMS: atom_id res chain seq x y z
N MET A 1 -13.26 24.24 -3.33
CA MET A 1 -12.04 23.40 -3.25
C MET A 1 -10.90 24.04 -2.44
N HIS A 2 -10.71 25.37 -2.49
CA HIS A 2 -9.59 26.01 -1.76
C HIS A 2 -9.75 25.99 -0.22
N TYR A 3 -10.96 26.26 0.31
CA TYR A 3 -11.22 26.25 1.75
C TYR A 3 -11.17 24.86 2.40
N LEU A 4 -11.58 23.80 1.68
CA LEU A 4 -11.54 22.42 2.18
C LEU A 4 -10.11 21.87 2.25
N SER A 5 -9.20 22.36 1.40
CA SER A 5 -7.78 21.95 1.40
C SER A 5 -6.89 22.86 2.25
N LEU A 6 -7.44 23.93 2.81
CA LEU A 6 -6.71 24.93 3.59
C LEU A 6 -5.98 24.36 4.82
N PRO A 7 -6.60 23.50 5.67
CA PRO A 7 -5.87 22.87 6.78
C PRO A 7 -4.73 21.98 6.27
N TRP A 8 -4.94 21.26 5.18
CA TRP A 8 -3.90 20.42 4.57
C TRP A 8 -2.75 21.27 4.01
N LYS A 9 -3.06 22.37 3.34
CA LYS A 9 -2.07 23.31 2.82
C LYS A 9 -1.23 23.94 3.92
N LEU A 10 -1.85 24.32 5.03
CA LEU A 10 -1.14 24.89 6.19
C LEU A 10 -0.22 23.84 6.84
N LEU A 11 -0.68 22.60 7.00
CA LEU A 11 0.16 21.49 7.48
C LEU A 11 1.35 21.24 6.56
N THR A 12 1.12 21.19 5.25
CA THR A 12 2.21 20.99 4.27
C THR A 12 3.12 22.21 4.10
N ALA A 13 2.64 23.42 4.40
CA ALA A 13 3.44 24.65 4.35
C ALA A 13 4.45 24.75 5.51
N ALA A 14 4.25 23.97 6.58
CA ALA A 14 5.24 23.82 7.65
C ALA A 14 6.44 22.96 7.22
N CYS A 15 6.38 22.29 6.07
CA CYS A 15 7.49 21.50 5.54
C CYS A 15 8.64 22.42 5.11
N PRO A 16 9.89 22.16 5.55
CA PRO A 16 11.02 22.98 5.16
C PRO A 16 11.27 22.88 3.65
N PRO A 17 11.74 23.96 3.01
CA PRO A 17 11.98 23.97 1.57
C PRO A 17 13.04 22.95 1.16
N THR A 18 12.93 22.41 -0.06
CA THR A 18 13.77 21.33 -0.59
C THR A 18 15.25 21.72 -0.74
N ASP A 19 15.55 23.02 -0.74
CA ASP A 19 16.92 23.53 -0.85
C ASP A 19 17.70 23.40 0.46
N TYR A 20 17.02 23.18 1.58
CA TYR A 20 17.68 23.03 2.88
C TYR A 20 18.31 21.64 2.99
N TRP A 21 19.60 21.62 3.32
CA TRP A 21 20.35 20.40 3.62
C TRP A 21 20.22 19.33 2.52
N SER A 22 20.27 19.75 1.26
CA SER A 22 20.12 18.87 0.08
C SER A 22 18.82 18.05 0.09
N GLY A 23 17.74 18.60 0.67
CA GLY A 23 16.43 17.97 0.72
C GLY A 23 16.20 17.04 1.92
N TRP A 24 17.23 16.73 2.72
CA TRP A 24 17.10 15.84 3.87
C TRP A 24 16.15 16.37 4.93
N ALA A 25 16.14 17.69 5.17
CA ALA A 25 15.23 18.31 6.12
C ALA A 25 13.75 18.13 5.71
N CYS A 26 13.44 18.33 4.42
CA CYS A 26 12.11 18.13 3.86
C CYS A 26 11.69 16.65 3.94
N PHE A 27 12.61 15.74 3.64
CA PHE A 27 12.38 14.30 3.69
C PHE A 27 12.02 13.81 5.11
N VAL A 28 12.85 14.13 6.11
CA VAL A 28 12.63 13.70 7.50
C VAL A 28 11.34 14.30 8.06
N PHE A 29 11.10 15.60 7.82
CA PHE A 29 9.87 16.25 8.27
C PHE A 29 8.63 15.63 7.63
N SER A 30 8.67 15.33 6.33
CA SER A 30 7.56 14.70 5.62
C SER A 30 7.25 13.30 6.18
N ILE A 31 8.28 12.49 6.48
CA ILE A 31 8.08 11.17 7.11
C ILE A 31 7.42 11.32 8.48
N LEU A 32 7.89 12.25 9.31
CA LEU A 32 7.30 12.49 10.64
C LEU A 32 5.86 12.97 10.56
N LEU A 33 5.57 13.89 9.63
CA LEU A 33 4.22 14.41 9.41
C LEU A 33 3.27 13.31 8.95
N ILE A 34 3.70 12.48 7.98
CA ILE A 34 2.91 11.32 7.51
C ILE A 34 2.66 10.36 8.67
N GLY A 35 3.70 10.01 9.45
CA GLY A 35 3.58 9.13 10.61
C GLY A 35 2.58 9.63 11.66
N LEU A 36 2.64 10.92 12.00
CA LEU A 36 1.70 11.55 12.94
C LEU A 36 0.26 11.53 12.42
N LEU A 37 0.07 11.88 11.14
CA LEU A 37 -1.24 11.89 10.52
C LEU A 37 -1.84 10.50 10.42
N THR A 38 -1.03 9.49 10.06
CA THR A 38 -1.47 8.09 10.00
C THR A 38 -1.88 7.59 11.39
N ALA A 39 -1.16 7.94 12.46
CA ALA A 39 -1.55 7.60 13.83
C ALA A 39 -2.89 8.23 14.22
N LEU A 40 -3.06 9.53 13.94
CA LEU A 40 -4.29 10.25 14.24
C LEU A 40 -5.49 9.70 13.45
N ILE A 41 -5.31 9.38 12.17
CA ILE A 41 -6.36 8.76 11.34
C ILE A 41 -6.71 7.37 11.87
N GLY A 42 -5.72 6.59 12.31
CA GLY A 42 -5.93 5.29 12.94
C GLY A 42 -6.80 5.38 14.20
N ASP A 43 -6.49 6.32 15.09
CA ASP A 43 -7.25 6.52 16.33
C ASP A 43 -8.69 6.97 16.07
N ILE A 44 -8.90 7.88 15.11
CA ILE A 44 -10.24 8.33 14.71
C ILE A 44 -11.03 7.19 14.06
N ALA A 45 -10.40 6.41 13.18
CA ALA A 45 -11.03 5.26 12.54
C ALA A 45 -11.47 4.21 13.57
N ASN A 46 -10.67 3.99 14.62
CA ASN A 46 -11.01 3.08 15.69
C ASN A 46 -12.23 3.57 16.51
N HIS A 47 -12.23 4.85 16.91
CA HIS A 47 -13.38 5.46 17.61
C HIS A 47 -14.65 5.43 16.75
N PHE A 48 -14.53 5.65 15.44
CA PHE A 48 -15.63 5.54 14.50
C PHE A 48 -16.16 4.10 14.38
N GLY A 49 -15.27 3.11 14.36
CA GLY A 49 -15.63 1.68 14.39
C GLY A 49 -16.47 1.35 15.62
N CYS A 50 -16.02 1.77 16.81
CA CYS A 50 -16.77 1.65 18.06
C CYS A 50 -18.15 2.31 18.01
N ALA A 51 -18.25 3.52 17.45
CA ALA A 51 -19.53 4.24 17.36
C ALA A 51 -20.52 3.60 16.37
N THR A 52 -20.03 2.93 15.34
CA THR A 52 -20.84 2.28 14.29
C THR A 52 -21.06 0.78 14.52
N GLY A 53 -20.39 0.19 15.52
CA GLY A 53 -20.45 -1.25 15.82
C GLY A 53 -19.67 -2.11 14.83
N LEU A 54 -18.72 -1.53 14.08
CA LEU A 54 -17.84 -2.27 13.17
C LEU A 54 -16.66 -2.85 13.96
N LEU A 55 -16.20 -4.05 13.58
CA LEU A 55 -14.95 -4.60 14.11
C LEU A 55 -13.76 -3.74 13.68
N ASP A 56 -12.82 -3.53 14.59
CA ASP A 56 -11.57 -2.79 14.37
C ASP A 56 -10.79 -3.30 13.13
N SER A 57 -10.83 -4.61 12.88
CA SER A 57 -10.23 -5.21 11.69
C SER A 57 -10.90 -4.73 10.40
N VAL A 58 -12.22 -4.61 10.38
CA VAL A 58 -12.99 -4.17 9.21
C VAL A 58 -12.74 -2.68 8.95
N THR A 59 -12.70 -1.85 9.99
CA THR A 59 -12.35 -0.43 9.86
C THR A 59 -10.91 -0.23 9.38
N ALA A 60 -9.95 -1.00 9.90
CA ALA A 60 -8.56 -0.95 9.46
C ALA A 60 -8.40 -1.36 7.98
N ILE A 61 -9.00 -2.48 7.56
CA ILE A 61 -8.88 -2.96 6.17
C ILE A 61 -9.62 -2.02 5.20
N SER A 62 -10.77 -1.47 5.60
CA SER A 62 -11.61 -0.69 4.68
C SER A 62 -11.19 0.77 4.57
N PHE A 63 -10.86 1.43 5.67
CA PHE A 63 -10.55 2.86 5.67
C PHE A 63 -9.05 3.13 5.63
N LEU A 64 -8.28 2.42 6.46
CA LEU A 64 -6.85 2.68 6.58
C LEU A 64 -6.08 2.08 5.38
N ALA A 65 -6.34 0.82 5.02
CA ALA A 65 -5.61 0.17 3.93
C ALA A 65 -5.97 0.76 2.55
N VAL A 66 -7.23 1.14 2.32
CA VAL A 66 -7.62 1.87 1.10
C VAL A 66 -7.00 3.27 1.08
N GLY A 67 -6.97 3.94 2.23
CA GLY A 67 -6.38 5.29 2.38
C GLY A 67 -4.90 5.37 2.01
N THR A 68 -4.13 4.29 2.23
CA THR A 68 -2.71 4.21 1.82
C THR A 68 -2.55 3.68 0.40
N SER A 69 -3.35 2.71 -0.03
CA SER A 69 -3.18 2.06 -1.35
C SER A 69 -3.63 2.92 -2.53
N VAL A 70 -4.64 3.79 -2.34
CA VAL A 70 -5.11 4.70 -3.39
C VAL A 70 -4.02 5.70 -3.83
N PRO A 71 -3.37 6.47 -2.94
CA PRO A 71 -2.30 7.37 -3.35
C PRO A 71 -1.11 6.61 -3.96
N ASP A 72 -0.73 5.44 -3.44
CA ASP A 72 0.32 4.59 -4.02
C ASP A 72 -0.01 4.15 -5.45
N THR A 73 -1.27 3.79 -5.71
CA THR A 73 -1.75 3.42 -7.04
C THR A 73 -1.70 4.61 -8.00
N LEU A 74 -2.09 5.80 -7.52
CA LEU A 74 -2.03 7.02 -8.32
C LEU A 74 -0.59 7.42 -8.65
N ALA A 75 0.32 7.34 -7.67
CA ALA A 75 1.75 7.58 -7.88
C ALA A 75 2.32 6.60 -8.91
N SER A 76 2.07 5.29 -8.74
CA SER A 76 2.50 4.25 -9.68
C SER A 76 1.97 4.48 -11.10
N ARG A 77 0.70 4.89 -11.23
CA ARG A 77 0.09 5.22 -12.53
C ARG A 77 0.76 6.42 -13.18
N ILE A 78 0.98 7.49 -12.42
CA ILE A 78 1.62 8.71 -12.95
C ILE A 78 3.03 8.37 -13.44
N SER A 79 3.81 7.64 -12.64
CA SER A 79 5.13 7.16 -13.03
C SER A 79 5.09 6.24 -14.26
N ALA A 80 4.12 5.32 -14.36
CA ALA A 80 3.99 4.44 -15.52
C ALA A 80 3.64 5.18 -16.82
N VAL A 81 2.94 6.32 -16.74
CA VAL A 81 2.57 7.12 -17.91
C VAL A 81 3.70 8.05 -18.34
N GLN A 82 4.51 8.52 -17.38
CA GLN A 82 5.59 9.47 -17.63
C GLN A 82 6.93 8.80 -17.98
N ASP A 83 7.15 7.59 -17.48
CA ASP A 83 8.37 6.81 -17.72
C ASP A 83 8.23 5.96 -18.99
N THR A 84 9.30 5.88 -19.78
CA THR A 84 9.30 5.15 -21.07
C THR A 84 9.24 3.64 -20.86
N TYR A 85 9.86 3.15 -19.78
CA TYR A 85 9.94 1.72 -19.46
C TYR A 85 9.07 1.32 -18.27
N ALA A 86 8.41 2.29 -17.63
CA ALA A 86 7.59 2.10 -16.44
C ALA A 86 8.35 1.46 -15.25
N ASP A 87 9.68 1.43 -15.27
CA ASP A 87 10.53 0.88 -14.20
C ASP A 87 10.25 1.56 -12.86
N SER A 88 10.02 2.87 -12.90
CA SER A 88 9.67 3.66 -11.71
C SER A 88 8.35 3.20 -11.08
N SER A 89 7.37 2.77 -11.88
CA SER A 89 6.10 2.25 -11.37
C SER A 89 6.25 0.89 -10.70
N ILE A 90 7.07 0.02 -11.28
CA ILE A 90 7.35 -1.33 -10.76
C ILE A 90 8.11 -1.22 -9.44
N SER A 91 9.11 -0.32 -9.38
CA SER A 91 9.84 0.00 -8.16
C SER A 91 8.91 0.52 -7.05
N ASN A 92 7.97 1.42 -7.38
CA ASN A 92 7.03 1.95 -6.40
C ASN A 92 6.10 0.87 -5.85
N VAL A 93 5.45 0.08 -6.71
CA VAL A 93 4.52 -1.00 -6.30
C VAL A 93 5.23 -2.07 -5.47
N THR A 94 6.43 -2.48 -5.90
CA THR A 94 7.20 -3.53 -5.21
C THR A 94 7.76 -3.02 -3.89
N GLY A 95 8.28 -1.79 -3.89
CA GLY A 95 8.88 -1.14 -2.73
C GLY A 95 7.86 -0.85 -1.64
N SER A 96 6.71 -0.25 -1.97
CA SER A 96 5.67 0.08 -0.98
C SER A 96 5.08 -1.18 -0.33
N ASN A 97 4.80 -2.23 -1.12
CA ASN A 97 4.34 -3.51 -0.58
C ASN A 97 5.39 -4.19 0.30
N SER A 98 6.67 -4.13 -0.08
CA SER A 98 7.76 -4.66 0.73
C SER A 98 7.86 -3.93 2.08
N VAL A 99 7.75 -2.60 2.08
CA VAL A 99 7.74 -1.79 3.31
C VAL A 99 6.54 -2.15 4.19
N ASN A 100 5.34 -2.31 3.62
CA ASN A 100 4.14 -2.68 4.38
C ASN A 100 4.30 -4.04 5.09
N VAL A 101 4.85 -5.05 4.40
CA VAL A 101 5.03 -6.39 4.98
C VAL A 101 6.20 -6.41 5.96
N PHE A 102 7.38 -5.95 5.55
CA PHE A 102 8.59 -6.08 6.37
C PHE A 102 8.65 -5.04 7.50
N LEU A 103 8.37 -3.77 7.21
CA LEU A 103 8.41 -2.71 8.21
C LEU A 103 7.07 -2.52 8.91
N GLY A 104 5.94 -2.71 8.24
CA GLY A 104 4.63 -2.63 8.89
C GLY A 104 4.39 -3.80 9.85
N ILE A 105 4.35 -5.02 9.32
CA ILE A 105 4.04 -6.22 10.11
C ILE A 105 5.30 -6.78 10.78
N GLY A 106 6.40 -6.94 10.03
CA GLY A 106 7.62 -7.59 10.51
C GLY A 106 8.31 -6.86 11.66
N LEU A 107 8.47 -5.54 11.55
CA LEU A 107 9.10 -4.73 12.61
C LEU A 107 8.22 -4.69 13.87
N ALA A 108 6.90 -4.52 13.72
CA ALA A 108 5.98 -4.52 14.86
C ALA A 108 6.04 -5.86 15.63
N TRP A 109 6.06 -6.98 14.90
CA TRP A 109 6.23 -8.31 15.49
C TRP A 109 7.59 -8.47 16.17
N LEU A 110 8.67 -8.00 15.55
CA LEU A 110 10.02 -8.03 16.14
C LEU A 110 10.07 -7.26 17.47
N VAL A 111 9.50 -6.05 17.51
CA VAL A 111 9.45 -5.22 18.72
C VAL A 111 8.68 -5.93 19.83
N ALA A 112 7.50 -6.51 19.52
CA ALA A 112 6.71 -7.28 20.48
C ALA A 112 7.48 -8.51 20.99
N ALA A 113 8.11 -9.28 20.10
CA ALA A 113 8.88 -10.46 20.46
C ALA A 113 10.07 -10.12 21.37
N VAL A 114 10.81 -9.05 21.07
CA VAL A 114 11.92 -8.58 21.91
C VAL A 114 11.42 -8.13 23.29
N TYR A 115 10.32 -7.38 23.34
CA TYR A 115 9.72 -6.95 24.60
C TYR A 115 9.36 -8.15 25.50
N HIS A 116 8.65 -9.13 24.95
CA HIS A 116 8.27 -10.33 25.68
C HIS A 116 9.48 -11.18 26.12
N ALA A 117 10.52 -11.27 25.28
CA ALA A 117 11.76 -11.95 25.59
C ALA A 117 12.50 -11.32 26.77
N VAL A 118 12.56 -9.98 26.84
CA VAL A 118 13.20 -9.23 27.93
C VAL A 118 12.42 -9.40 29.24
N HIS A 119 11.08 -9.44 29.17
CA HIS A 119 10.22 -9.60 30.35
C HIS A 119 9.97 -11.05 30.77
N HIS A 120 10.64 -12.03 30.15
CA HIS A 120 10.44 -13.47 30.40
C HIS A 120 8.97 -13.92 30.31
N THR A 121 8.20 -13.29 29.41
CA THR A 121 6.80 -13.65 29.15
C THR A 121 6.69 -14.39 27.83
N SER A 122 5.70 -15.28 27.71
CA SER A 122 5.45 -16.01 26.46
C SER A 122 4.66 -15.14 25.48
N PHE A 123 5.17 -14.97 24.26
CA PHE A 123 4.48 -14.28 23.17
C PHE A 123 3.78 -15.32 22.27
N TYR A 124 2.48 -15.51 22.48
CA TYR A 124 1.67 -16.42 21.66
C TYR A 124 0.83 -15.63 20.66
N VAL A 125 1.07 -15.86 19.37
CA VAL A 125 0.31 -15.25 18.27
C VAL A 125 -0.53 -16.34 17.63
N GLN A 126 -1.85 -16.18 17.65
CA GLN A 126 -2.75 -17.09 16.96
C GLN A 126 -2.65 -16.86 15.43
N PRO A 127 -2.28 -17.88 14.64
CA PRO A 127 -2.10 -17.70 13.20
C PRO A 127 -3.43 -17.49 12.45
N GLY A 128 -4.58 -17.78 13.06
CA GLY A 128 -5.90 -17.57 12.45
C GLY A 128 -6.00 -18.19 11.04
N SER A 129 -6.55 -17.42 10.10
CA SER A 129 -6.64 -17.76 8.68
C SER A 129 -5.40 -17.36 7.85
N LEU A 130 -4.30 -16.93 8.49
CA LEU A 130 -3.14 -16.35 7.79
C LEU A 130 -2.59 -17.29 6.71
N ALA A 131 -2.47 -18.58 7.01
CA ALA A 131 -1.98 -19.57 6.04
C ALA A 131 -2.88 -19.66 4.81
N PHE A 132 -4.20 -19.57 4.99
CA PHE A 132 -5.17 -19.57 3.91
C PHE A 132 -5.07 -18.29 3.06
N SER A 133 -5.04 -17.11 3.71
CA SER A 133 -4.89 -15.81 3.02
C SER A 133 -3.58 -15.72 2.24
N VAL A 134 -2.46 -16.18 2.81
CA VAL A 134 -1.15 -16.20 2.14
C VAL A 134 -1.16 -17.15 0.94
N THR A 135 -1.84 -18.30 1.06
CA THR A 135 -1.95 -19.26 -0.05
C THR A 135 -2.73 -18.67 -1.21
N ILE A 136 -3.90 -18.07 -0.94
CA ILE A 136 -4.71 -17.39 -1.97
C ILE A 136 -3.91 -16.27 -2.62
N PHE A 137 -3.31 -15.39 -1.82
CA PHE A 137 -2.51 -14.28 -2.33
C PHE A 137 -1.35 -14.77 -3.22
N SER A 138 -0.68 -15.87 -2.85
CA SER A 138 0.40 -16.46 -3.63
C SER A 138 -0.09 -17.02 -4.97
N VAL A 139 -1.26 -17.66 -4.99
CA VAL A 139 -1.89 -18.16 -6.23
C VAL A 139 -2.29 -16.99 -7.13
N GLU A 140 -2.92 -15.95 -6.59
CA GLU A 140 -3.31 -14.74 -7.32
C GLU A 140 -2.08 -14.02 -7.89
N ALA A 141 -1.02 -13.86 -7.10
CA ALA A 141 0.24 -13.29 -7.54
C ALA A 141 0.86 -14.10 -8.70
N PHE A 142 0.85 -15.43 -8.59
CA PHE A 142 1.32 -16.31 -9.66
C PHE A 142 0.51 -16.14 -10.95
N VAL A 143 -0.82 -16.12 -10.85
CA VAL A 143 -1.72 -15.88 -11.99
C VAL A 143 -1.44 -14.50 -12.61
N CYS A 144 -1.27 -13.47 -11.78
CA CYS A 144 -0.96 -12.12 -12.24
C CYS A 144 0.36 -12.06 -13.01
N ILE A 145 1.42 -12.63 -12.45
CA ILE A 145 2.73 -12.69 -13.09
C ILE A 145 2.67 -13.51 -14.39
N ALA A 146 1.97 -14.64 -14.39
CA ALA A 146 1.79 -15.46 -15.59
C ALA A 146 1.10 -14.67 -16.71
N ILE A 147 0.05 -13.90 -16.41
CA ILE A 147 -0.64 -13.04 -17.38
C ILE A 147 0.31 -11.96 -17.91
N LEU A 148 1.08 -11.30 -17.05
CA LEU A 148 2.05 -10.28 -17.48
C LEU A 148 3.15 -10.86 -18.38
N LEU A 149 3.67 -12.04 -18.04
CA LEU A 149 4.65 -12.74 -18.86
C LEU A 149 4.06 -13.18 -20.20
N LEU A 150 2.84 -13.72 -20.21
CA LEU A 150 2.15 -14.07 -21.47
C LEU A 150 1.95 -12.84 -22.36
N ARG A 151 1.58 -11.69 -21.79
CA ARG A 151 1.46 -10.42 -22.53
C ARG A 151 2.80 -9.93 -23.08
N ARG A 152 3.90 -10.16 -22.35
CA ARG A 152 5.26 -9.85 -22.80
C ARG A 152 5.67 -10.70 -24.00
N PHE A 153 5.44 -12.02 -23.95
CA PHE A 153 5.88 -12.95 -25.00
C PHE A 153 4.98 -12.95 -26.24
N TYR A 154 3.71 -12.53 -26.10
CA TYR A 154 2.78 -12.46 -27.22
C TYR A 154 3.05 -11.22 -28.09
N LYS A 155 3.69 -11.44 -29.26
CA LYS A 155 4.13 -10.39 -30.21
C LYS A 155 3.07 -9.32 -30.57
N PRO A 156 1.76 -9.64 -30.68
CA PRO A 156 0.73 -8.62 -30.92
C PRO A 156 0.50 -7.60 -29.81
N ILE A 157 0.97 -7.88 -28.58
CA ILE A 157 0.84 -6.99 -27.41
C ILE A 157 2.18 -6.30 -27.15
N GLY A 158 3.26 -7.08 -27.07
CA GLY A 158 4.64 -6.57 -27.00
C GLY A 158 4.98 -5.72 -25.76
N GLY A 159 4.11 -5.69 -24.74
CA GLY A 159 4.28 -4.87 -23.54
C GLY A 159 3.55 -5.43 -22.32
N GLU A 160 4.18 -5.31 -21.16
CA GLU A 160 3.64 -5.75 -19.87
C GLU A 160 2.52 -4.80 -19.38
N LEU A 161 2.78 -3.50 -19.49
CA LEU A 161 1.88 -2.42 -19.11
C LEU A 161 1.39 -1.69 -20.37
N GLY A 162 0.19 -2.02 -20.86
CA GLY A 162 -0.44 -1.33 -21.99
C GLY A 162 -0.72 -2.20 -23.21
N GLY A 163 -0.47 -1.67 -24.41
CA GLY A 163 -0.77 -2.35 -25.68
C GLY A 163 -2.20 -2.13 -26.21
N PRO A 164 -2.60 -2.87 -27.27
CA PRO A 164 -3.86 -2.66 -27.97
C PRO A 164 -5.08 -2.86 -27.07
N LEU A 165 -6.12 -2.04 -27.27
CA LEU A 165 -7.32 -2.04 -26.44
C LEU A 165 -7.99 -3.43 -26.34
N LYS A 166 -7.92 -4.21 -27.42
CA LYS A 166 -8.45 -5.58 -27.52
C LYS A 166 -7.87 -6.53 -26.47
N TYR A 167 -6.60 -6.37 -26.10
CA TYR A 167 -5.93 -7.21 -25.10
C TYR A 167 -5.86 -6.54 -23.73
N LYS A 168 -5.85 -5.20 -23.71
CA LYS A 168 -5.85 -4.42 -22.48
C LYS A 168 -7.13 -4.60 -21.65
N ILE A 169 -8.31 -4.45 -22.26
CA ILE A 169 -9.59 -4.56 -21.55
C ILE A 169 -9.76 -5.91 -20.84
N PRO A 170 -9.59 -7.07 -21.51
CA PRO A 170 -9.73 -8.35 -20.82
C PRO A 170 -8.68 -8.57 -19.73
N SER A 171 -7.42 -8.14 -19.93
CA SER A 171 -6.41 -8.24 -18.87
C SER A 171 -6.75 -7.39 -17.63
N VAL A 172 -7.29 -6.18 -17.82
CA VAL A 172 -7.76 -5.34 -16.72
C VAL A 172 -8.98 -5.97 -16.03
N ALA A 173 -9.92 -6.52 -16.80
CA ALA A 173 -11.09 -7.19 -16.23
C ALA A 173 -10.69 -8.38 -15.34
N ILE A 174 -9.69 -9.18 -15.76
CA ILE A 174 -9.16 -10.29 -14.97
C ILE A 174 -8.46 -9.77 -13.69
N PHE A 175 -7.63 -8.73 -13.78
CA PHE A 175 -6.97 -8.18 -12.60
C PHE A 175 -7.97 -7.57 -11.60
N VAL A 176 -9.01 -6.88 -12.09
CA VAL A 176 -10.07 -6.36 -11.22
C VAL A 176 -10.90 -7.49 -10.63
N SER A 177 -11.19 -8.56 -11.39
CA SER A 177 -11.93 -9.69 -10.83
C SER A 177 -11.12 -10.44 -9.78
N LEU A 178 -9.80 -10.61 -9.96
CA LEU A 178 -8.91 -11.18 -8.93
C LEU A 178 -8.95 -10.33 -7.65
N TRP A 179 -8.94 -9.00 -7.78
CA TRP A 179 -9.08 -8.10 -6.63
C TRP A 179 -10.44 -8.23 -5.92
N CYS A 180 -11.53 -8.42 -6.66
CA CYS A 180 -12.86 -8.64 -6.07
C CYS A 180 -13.06 -10.04 -5.46
N ILE A 181 -12.32 -11.05 -5.94
CA ILE A 181 -12.41 -12.44 -5.45
C ILE A 181 -11.67 -12.59 -4.11
N HIS A 182 -10.65 -11.77 -3.86
CA HIS A 182 -9.94 -11.76 -2.59
C HIS A 182 -10.92 -11.41 -1.45
N PRO A 183 -11.25 -12.36 -0.55
CA PRO A 183 -12.07 -12.04 0.60
C PRO A 183 -11.24 -11.18 1.54
N ALA A 184 -11.71 -9.96 1.80
CA ALA A 184 -11.28 -9.15 2.93
C ALA A 184 -11.52 -9.87 4.26
#